data_AF-A0A382YKG1-F1
#
_entry.id   AF-A0A382YKG1-F1
#
_cell.length_a   1.000
_cell.length_b   1.000
_cell.length_c   1.000
_cell.angle_alpha   90.00
_cell.angle_beta   90.00
_cell.angle_gamma   90.00
#
_symmetry.space_group_name_H-M   'P 1'
#
loop_
_entity.id
_entity.type
_entity.pdbx_description
1 polymer ?
#
loop_
_entity_poly.entity_id
_entity_poly.type
_entity_poly.pdbx_seq_one_letter_code
_entity_poly.pdbx_strand_id
1 'polypeptide(L)'
;MNFPVDIVYTWVDNKDPIWQEKKKNTLHEININPEANEDCRFISSNELLYSIRSVYKYCSWFNKIYIITDSQVPKWLDIANNDDIIIIDHNEIFNKKGKLPTFNSNVIESRIHYIPHLCEHYIYFNDDFFIGRNLKKDFFFFKNGCPKIYMTKMKPKQKVLNSITPEKMLKQTLYPRNLNKARKRGFDKYNNLVRNYPIHNPKAFRKSDILK
;
A
#
# COMPACT_ATOMS: atom_id res chain seq x y z
N MET A 1 1.14 0.12 -25.05
CA MET A 1 0.80 -0.86 -24.00
C MET A 1 -0.69 -1.05 -24.04
N ASN A 2 -1.17 -2.27 -24.26
CA ASN A 2 -2.59 -2.56 -24.54
C ASN A 2 -3.26 -3.35 -23.41
N PHE A 3 -2.84 -3.14 -22.16
CA PHE A 3 -3.44 -3.79 -21.00
C PHE A 3 -4.18 -2.77 -20.12
N PRO A 4 -5.28 -3.16 -19.47
CA PRO A 4 -5.93 -2.34 -18.45
C PRO A 4 -5.02 -2.21 -17.23
N VAL A 5 -5.15 -1.10 -16.51
CA VAL A 5 -4.40 -0.85 -15.27
C VAL A 5 -5.38 -0.31 -14.25
N ASP A 6 -5.55 -1.05 -13.15
CA ASP A 6 -6.37 -0.61 -12.04
C ASP A 6 -5.57 0.24 -11.06
N ILE A 7 -6.26 1.09 -10.31
CA ILE A 7 -5.69 1.87 -9.22
C ILE A 7 -6.34 1.39 -7.93
N VAL A 8 -5.52 1.17 -6.89
CA VAL A 8 -5.99 0.67 -5.61
C VAL A 8 -5.60 1.65 -4.51
N TYR A 9 -6.56 2.03 -3.69
CA TYR A 9 -6.38 2.81 -2.47
C TYR A 9 -6.70 1.97 -1.24
N THR A 10 -6.10 2.34 -0.11
CA THR A 10 -6.53 1.91 1.23
C THR A 10 -6.94 3.14 2.01
N TRP A 11 -8.09 3.12 2.67
CA TRP A 11 -8.58 4.27 3.41
C TRP A 11 -9.50 3.87 4.56
N VAL A 12 -9.48 4.66 5.64
CA VAL A 12 -10.43 4.59 6.74
C VAL A 12 -10.83 6.00 7.19
N ASP A 13 -12.03 6.15 7.76
CA ASP A 13 -12.47 7.34 8.47
C ASP A 13 -12.28 7.16 9.98
N ASN A 14 -11.38 7.92 10.59
CA ASN A 14 -11.18 7.90 12.03
C ASN A 14 -12.33 8.54 12.82
N LYS A 15 -13.25 9.26 12.18
CA LYS A 15 -14.42 9.87 12.83
C LYS A 15 -15.62 8.93 12.87
N ASP A 16 -15.54 7.75 12.27
CA ASP A 16 -16.57 6.73 12.34
C ASP A 16 -16.60 6.09 13.74
N PRO A 17 -17.70 6.24 14.51
CA PRO A 17 -17.80 5.70 15.86
C PRO A 17 -17.73 4.16 15.89
N ILE A 18 -18.23 3.46 14.86
CA ILE A 18 -18.19 2.00 14.78
C ILE A 18 -16.73 1.55 14.66
N TRP A 19 -15.97 2.22 13.80
CA TRP A 19 -14.55 1.95 13.61
C TRP A 19 -13.74 2.27 14.87
N GLN A 20 -14.02 3.38 15.54
CA GLN A 20 -13.36 3.77 16.80
C GLN A 20 -13.59 2.73 17.90
N GLU A 21 -14.83 2.27 18.09
CA GLU A 21 -15.16 1.24 19.07
C GLU A 21 -14.45 -0.08 18.75
N LYS A 22 -14.50 -0.50 17.47
CA LYS A 22 -13.82 -1.70 16.99
C LYS A 22 -12.31 -1.64 17.22
N LYS A 23 -11.69 -0.48 16.99
CA LYS A 23 -10.27 -0.22 17.27
C LYS A 23 -9.97 -0.31 18.76
N LYS A 24 -10.74 0.40 19.59
CA LYS A 24 -10.57 0.38 21.04
C LYS A 24 -10.63 -1.05 21.59
N ASN A 25 -11.63 -1.83 21.19
CA ASN A 25 -11.82 -3.21 21.67
C ASN A 25 -10.70 -4.15 21.20
N THR A 26 -10.23 -4.01 19.97
CA THR A 26 -9.17 -4.87 19.42
C THR A 26 -7.80 -4.59 20.05
N LEU A 27 -7.53 -3.32 20.33
CA LEU A 27 -6.21 -2.86 20.77
C LEU A 27 -6.07 -2.80 22.30
N HIS A 28 -7.17 -2.97 23.06
CA HIS A 28 -7.21 -2.87 24.52
C HIS A 28 -6.19 -3.76 25.25
N GLU A 29 -5.94 -4.98 24.75
CA GLU A 29 -5.09 -5.99 25.42
C GLU A 29 -3.73 -6.18 24.74
N ILE A 30 -3.38 -5.36 23.75
CA ILE A 30 -2.16 -5.51 22.98
C ILE A 30 -1.17 -4.44 23.39
N ASN A 31 0.06 -4.84 23.74
CA ASN A 31 1.16 -3.90 23.90
C ASN A 31 1.61 -3.38 22.53
N ILE A 32 1.09 -2.22 22.14
CA ILE A 32 1.30 -1.64 20.81
C ILE A 32 2.40 -0.59 20.90
N ASN A 33 3.27 -0.56 19.88
CA ASN A 33 4.23 0.52 19.75
C ASN A 33 3.47 1.85 19.57
N PRO A 34 3.71 2.88 20.41
CA PRO A 34 2.98 4.14 20.33
C PRO A 34 2.99 4.77 18.92
N GLU A 35 4.16 4.79 18.25
CA GLU A 35 4.36 5.36 16.91
C GLU A 35 3.45 4.72 15.84
N ALA A 36 3.08 3.45 16.06
CA ALA A 36 2.25 2.67 15.14
C ALA A 36 0.74 2.93 15.33
N ASN A 37 0.32 3.52 16.45
CA ASN A 37 -1.09 3.70 16.79
C ASN A 37 -1.50 5.15 17.08
N GLU A 38 -0.61 6.11 16.86
CA GLU A 38 -0.92 7.53 16.99
C GLU A 38 -2.13 7.92 16.12
N ASP A 39 -2.95 8.83 16.64
CA ASP A 39 -4.18 9.27 15.97
C ASP A 39 -3.90 9.83 14.58
N CYS A 40 -2.76 10.50 14.39
CA CYS A 40 -2.30 11.04 13.12
C CYS A 40 -2.22 9.99 12.00
N ARG A 41 -2.09 8.70 12.33
CA ARG A 41 -2.04 7.58 11.36
C ARG A 41 -3.39 7.27 10.72
N PHE A 42 -4.49 7.80 11.27
CA PHE A 42 -5.85 7.48 10.84
C PHE A 42 -6.66 8.73 10.46
N ILE A 43 -6.12 9.93 10.65
CA ILE A 43 -6.82 11.18 10.33
C ILE A 43 -7.16 11.21 8.84
N SER A 44 -8.44 11.42 8.55
CA SER A 44 -8.94 11.69 7.20
C SER A 44 -9.31 13.17 7.08
N SER A 45 -8.65 13.87 6.16
CA SER A 45 -8.81 15.30 5.84
C SER A 45 -9.16 15.52 4.35
N ASN A 46 -9.89 14.57 3.75
CA ASN A 46 -10.25 14.55 2.33
C ASN A 46 -9.07 14.34 1.35
N GLU A 47 -7.91 13.88 1.81
CA GLU A 47 -6.76 13.58 0.96
C GLU A 47 -7.15 12.60 -0.17
N LEU A 48 -7.90 11.55 0.17
CA LEU A 48 -8.41 10.57 -0.81
C LEU A 48 -9.23 11.22 -1.93
N LEU A 49 -10.11 12.18 -1.61
CA LEU A 49 -10.94 12.88 -2.59
C LEU A 49 -10.07 13.62 -3.60
N TYR A 50 -9.08 14.38 -3.12
CA TYR A 50 -8.19 15.15 -3.98
C TYR A 50 -7.20 14.25 -4.73
N SER A 51 -6.79 13.13 -4.13
CA SER A 51 -5.94 12.13 -4.77
C SER A 51 -6.65 11.52 -5.98
N ILE A 52 -7.89 11.04 -5.80
CA ILE A 52 -8.71 10.47 -6.88
C ILE A 52 -8.98 11.52 -7.97
N ARG A 53 -9.33 12.76 -7.61
CA ARG A 53 -9.47 13.86 -8.59
C ARG A 53 -8.20 14.07 -9.41
N SER A 54 -7.03 13.94 -8.79
CA SER A 54 -5.75 14.03 -9.50
C SER A 54 -5.55 12.87 -10.48
N VAL A 55 -6.01 11.66 -10.13
CA VAL A 55 -6.02 10.49 -11.02
C VAL A 55 -6.92 10.75 -12.24
N TYR A 56 -8.17 11.18 -12.03
CA TYR A 56 -9.07 11.53 -13.14
C TYR A 56 -8.48 12.59 -14.06
N LYS A 57 -7.80 13.60 -13.49
CA LYS A 57 -7.22 14.71 -14.26
C LYS A 57 -5.97 14.32 -15.05
N TYR A 58 -5.09 13.50 -14.46
CA TYR A 58 -3.73 13.30 -14.97
C TYR A 58 -3.41 11.86 -15.40
N CYS A 59 -4.29 10.91 -15.12
CA CYS A 59 -4.14 9.48 -15.41
C CYS A 59 -5.43 8.86 -15.92
N SER A 60 -6.21 9.57 -16.75
CA SER A 60 -7.52 9.13 -17.26
C SER A 60 -7.54 7.83 -18.08
N TRP A 61 -6.38 7.18 -18.29
CA TRP A 61 -6.26 5.85 -18.90
C TRP A 61 -6.45 4.69 -17.92
N PHE A 62 -6.70 4.98 -16.63
CA PHE A 62 -7.00 3.96 -15.62
C PHE A 62 -8.24 3.16 -16.05
N ASN A 63 -8.33 1.91 -15.57
CA ASN A 63 -9.46 1.03 -15.86
C ASN A 63 -10.53 1.15 -14.76
N LYS A 64 -10.20 0.72 -13.53
CA LYS A 64 -11.04 0.92 -12.35
C LYS A 64 -10.23 1.44 -11.17
N ILE A 65 -10.89 2.12 -10.25
CA ILE A 65 -10.35 2.53 -8.95
C ILE A 65 -11.00 1.66 -7.87
N TYR A 66 -10.21 0.90 -7.15
CA TYR A 66 -10.66 0.14 -5.98
C TYR A 66 -10.27 0.89 -4.71
N ILE A 67 -11.20 1.03 -3.77
CA ILE A 67 -10.92 1.63 -2.45
C ILE A 67 -11.20 0.56 -1.41
N ILE A 68 -10.13 0.09 -0.77
CA ILE A 68 -10.21 -0.89 0.31
C ILE A 68 -10.51 -0.16 1.61
N THR A 69 -11.59 -0.55 2.29
CA THR A 69 -12.06 0.10 3.52
C THR A 69 -12.42 -0.92 4.61
N ASP A 70 -12.62 -0.43 5.84
CA ASP A 70 -13.15 -1.23 6.95
C ASP A 70 -14.67 -1.05 7.09
N SER A 71 -15.43 -1.51 6.09
CA SER A 71 -16.89 -1.39 5.99
C SER A 71 -17.40 0.06 5.90
N GLN A 72 -16.60 0.94 5.30
CA GLN A 72 -16.87 2.37 5.18
C GLN A 72 -17.02 2.79 3.72
N VAL A 73 -17.84 3.82 3.49
CA VAL A 73 -17.96 4.51 2.21
C VAL A 73 -17.66 6.00 2.43
N PRO A 74 -16.74 6.62 1.67
CA PRO A 74 -16.49 8.05 1.80
C PRO A 74 -17.77 8.87 1.55
N LYS A 75 -18.11 9.80 2.45
CA LYS A 75 -19.38 10.56 2.39
C LYS A 75 -19.58 11.37 1.10
N TRP A 76 -18.50 11.73 0.44
CA TRP A 76 -18.50 12.48 -0.82
C TRP A 76 -18.67 11.59 -2.06
N LEU A 77 -18.60 10.26 -1.90
CA LEU A 77 -18.66 9.30 -2.99
C LEU A 77 -20.09 8.79 -3.17
N ASP A 78 -20.66 9.07 -4.34
CA ASP A 78 -21.90 8.45 -4.80
C ASP A 78 -21.58 7.20 -5.62
N ILE A 79 -21.67 6.04 -4.98
CA ILE A 79 -21.40 4.74 -5.62
C ILE A 79 -22.52 4.30 -6.58
N ALA A 80 -23.73 4.86 -6.46
CA ALA A 80 -24.85 4.46 -7.32
C ALA A 80 -24.72 5.05 -8.73
N ASN A 81 -24.00 6.18 -8.85
CA ASN A 81 -23.79 6.89 -10.10
C ASN A 81 -22.33 6.83 -10.59
N ASN A 82 -21.50 5.94 -10.02
CA ASN A 82 -20.09 5.82 -10.39
C ASN A 82 -19.65 4.37 -10.55
N ASP A 83 -19.59 3.92 -11.80
CA ASP A 83 -19.17 2.56 -12.13
C ASP A 83 -17.65 2.37 -12.10
N ASP A 84 -16.87 3.45 -12.04
CA ASP A 84 -15.41 3.41 -12.11
C ASP A 84 -14.75 3.22 -10.75
N ILE A 85 -15.46 3.52 -9.67
CA ILE A 85 -14.97 3.40 -8.29
C ILE A 85 -15.71 2.26 -7.59
N ILE A 86 -14.94 1.28 -7.11
CA ILE A 86 -15.46 0.08 -6.44
C ILE A 86 -14.95 0.08 -5.00
N ILE A 87 -15.86 0.05 -4.03
CA ILE A 87 -15.52 -0.15 -2.62
C ILE A 87 -15.32 -1.64 -2.37
N ILE A 88 -14.22 -1.99 -1.70
CA ILE A 88 -13.89 -3.35 -1.31
C ILE A 88 -13.71 -3.39 0.21
N ASP A 89 -14.48 -4.24 0.89
CA ASP A 89 -14.30 -4.44 2.33
C ASP A 89 -13.06 -5.28 2.62
N HIS A 90 -12.39 -5.03 3.75
CA HIS A 90 -11.28 -5.86 4.22
C HIS A 90 -11.61 -7.36 4.22
N ASN A 91 -12.84 -7.77 4.56
CA ASN A 91 -13.22 -9.18 4.59
C ASN A 91 -13.11 -9.85 3.21
N GLU A 92 -13.38 -9.13 2.13
CA GLU A 92 -13.35 -9.67 0.76
C GLU A 92 -11.93 -10.10 0.35
N ILE A 93 -10.92 -9.29 0.68
CA ILE A 93 -9.52 -9.58 0.34
C ILE A 93 -8.84 -10.52 1.34
N PHE A 94 -9.37 -10.67 2.56
CA PHE A 94 -8.89 -11.67 3.52
C PHE A 94 -9.51 -13.05 3.25
N ASN A 95 -10.74 -13.13 2.72
CA ASN A 95 -11.42 -14.37 2.35
C ASN A 95 -11.33 -15.44 3.45
N LYS A 96 -11.74 -15.08 4.67
CA LYS A 96 -11.68 -15.91 5.90
C LYS A 96 -10.27 -16.40 6.30
N LYS A 97 -9.20 -15.91 5.66
CA LYS A 97 -7.81 -16.17 6.05
C LYS A 97 -7.25 -14.97 6.80
N GLY A 98 -6.51 -15.22 7.87
CA GLY A 98 -5.96 -14.17 8.72
C GLY A 98 -6.94 -13.69 9.79
N LYS A 99 -6.57 -12.63 10.50
CA LYS A 99 -7.35 -12.07 11.62
C LYS A 99 -7.68 -10.62 11.30
N LEU A 100 -8.98 -10.30 11.21
CA LEU A 100 -9.49 -8.94 11.11
C LEU A 100 -10.19 -8.55 12.42
N PRO A 101 -10.23 -7.25 12.77
CA PRO A 101 -9.47 -6.16 12.14
C PRO A 101 -7.97 -6.21 12.49
N THR A 102 -7.11 -5.64 11.64
CA THR A 102 -5.65 -5.61 11.87
C THR A 102 -5.11 -4.25 12.30
N PHE A 103 -5.79 -3.15 11.92
CA PHE A 103 -5.30 -1.77 12.06
C PHE A 103 -3.85 -1.57 11.55
N ASN A 104 -3.44 -2.36 10.57
CA ASN A 104 -2.08 -2.37 10.03
C ASN A 104 -2.13 -2.39 8.50
N SER A 105 -1.82 -1.25 7.87
CA SER A 105 -1.87 -1.08 6.42
C SER A 105 -1.01 -2.13 5.70
N ASN A 106 0.17 -2.46 6.22
CA ASN A 106 1.05 -3.45 5.58
C ASN A 106 0.38 -4.83 5.43
N VAL A 107 -0.47 -5.22 6.41
CA VAL A 107 -1.19 -6.49 6.34
C VAL A 107 -2.30 -6.39 5.29
N ILE A 108 -3.02 -5.27 5.22
CA ILE A 108 -4.04 -5.01 4.18
C ILE A 108 -3.40 -4.96 2.78
N GLU A 109 -2.32 -4.19 2.62
CA GLU A 109 -1.53 -4.05 1.39
C GLU A 109 -1.04 -5.40 0.87
N SER A 110 -0.61 -6.30 1.77
CA SER A 110 -0.17 -7.64 1.40
C SER A 110 -1.27 -8.50 0.77
N ARG A 111 -2.54 -8.09 0.90
CA ARG A 111 -3.73 -8.81 0.43
C ARG A 111 -4.40 -8.18 -0.79
N ILE A 112 -3.92 -7.03 -1.30
CA ILE A 112 -4.50 -6.31 -2.44
C ILE A 112 -4.75 -7.22 -3.67
N HIS A 113 -3.82 -8.15 -3.95
CA HIS A 113 -3.94 -9.05 -5.10
C HIS A 113 -5.15 -10.00 -5.05
N TYR A 114 -5.84 -10.10 -3.90
CA TYR A 114 -7.08 -10.87 -3.75
C TYR A 114 -8.35 -10.09 -4.07
N ILE A 115 -8.27 -8.79 -4.40
CA ILE A 115 -9.44 -8.03 -4.83
C ILE A 115 -10.13 -8.77 -5.99
N PRO A 116 -11.45 -9.03 -5.88
CA PRO A 116 -12.22 -9.63 -6.96
C PRO A 116 -12.09 -8.81 -8.24
N HIS A 117 -11.91 -9.49 -9.38
CA HIS A 117 -11.81 -8.85 -10.71
C HIS A 117 -10.66 -7.84 -10.90
N LEU A 118 -9.74 -7.70 -9.95
CA LEU A 118 -8.53 -6.89 -10.12
C LEU A 118 -7.70 -7.36 -11.31
N CYS A 119 -7.36 -6.42 -12.19
CA CYS A 119 -6.53 -6.66 -13.37
C CYS A 119 -5.16 -7.22 -13.02
N GLU A 120 -4.53 -7.88 -13.99
CA GLU A 120 -3.14 -8.34 -13.87
C GLU A 120 -2.19 -7.20 -13.53
N HIS A 121 -2.43 -5.99 -14.05
CA HIS A 121 -1.62 -4.80 -13.78
C HIS A 121 -2.42 -3.83 -12.92
N TYR A 122 -1.82 -3.40 -11.81
CA TYR A 122 -2.45 -2.40 -10.94
C TYR A 122 -1.40 -1.50 -10.28
N ILE A 123 -1.82 -0.34 -9.81
CA ILE A 123 -0.99 0.61 -9.08
C ILE A 123 -1.63 0.85 -7.73
N TYR A 124 -0.87 0.59 -6.67
CA TYR A 124 -1.28 0.96 -5.32
C TYR A 124 -0.89 2.41 -5.03
N PHE A 125 -1.86 3.17 -4.55
CA PHE A 125 -1.72 4.50 -4.02
C PHE A 125 -2.08 4.49 -2.52
N ASN A 126 -1.27 5.15 -1.70
CA ASN A 126 -1.79 5.71 -0.46
C ASN A 126 -2.77 6.85 -0.80
N ASP A 127 -3.68 7.15 0.11
CA ASP A 127 -4.68 8.21 -0.02
C ASP A 127 -4.07 9.63 -0.06
N ASP A 128 -2.84 9.80 0.44
CA ASP A 128 -2.08 11.07 0.46
C ASP A 128 -1.21 11.33 -0.79
N PHE A 129 -1.33 10.51 -1.84
CA PHE A 129 -0.60 10.72 -3.09
C PHE A 129 -1.36 11.57 -4.09
N PHE A 130 -0.74 12.63 -4.59
CA PHE A 130 -1.32 13.52 -5.60
C PHE A 130 -0.50 13.53 -6.88
N ILE A 131 -1.17 13.38 -8.02
CA ILE A 131 -0.54 13.47 -9.33
C ILE A 131 -0.57 14.94 -9.78
N GLY A 132 0.59 15.53 -10.07
CA GLY A 132 0.70 16.95 -10.45
C GLY A 132 0.82 17.21 -11.95
N ARG A 133 0.91 16.17 -12.78
CA ARG A 133 1.10 16.28 -14.24
C ARG A 133 0.59 15.04 -14.95
N ASN A 134 0.24 15.17 -16.23
CA ASN A 134 -0.16 14.04 -17.05
C ASN A 134 0.90 12.95 -17.04
N LEU A 135 0.54 11.75 -16.59
CA LEU A 135 1.38 10.55 -16.65
C LEU A 135 0.78 9.59 -17.66
N LYS A 136 1.65 8.85 -18.34
CA LYS A 136 1.26 7.72 -19.20
C LYS A 136 1.51 6.41 -18.45
N LYS A 137 0.91 5.30 -18.92
CA LYS A 137 1.19 3.95 -18.40
C LYS A 137 2.68 3.62 -18.37
N ASP A 138 3.49 4.21 -19.25
CA ASP A 138 4.94 3.95 -19.35
C ASP A 138 5.73 4.53 -18.17
N PHE A 139 5.13 5.42 -17.38
CA PHE A 139 5.71 5.85 -16.12
C PHE A 139 5.75 4.66 -15.15
N PHE A 140 4.71 3.84 -15.12
CA PHE A 140 4.57 2.75 -14.15
C PHE A 140 5.03 1.39 -14.68
N PHE A 141 4.97 1.17 -15.99
CA PHE A 141 5.27 -0.13 -16.61
C PHE A 141 6.24 0.00 -17.78
N PHE A 142 7.07 -1.01 -17.96
CA PHE A 142 7.82 -1.19 -19.20
C PHE A 142 6.90 -1.69 -20.33
N LYS A 143 7.35 -1.61 -21.59
CA LYS A 143 6.56 -2.08 -22.74
C LYS A 143 6.21 -3.57 -22.67
N ASN A 144 7.02 -4.37 -21.98
CA ASN A 144 6.79 -5.80 -21.72
C ASN A 144 5.85 -6.07 -20.53
N GLY A 145 5.23 -5.04 -19.94
CA GLY A 145 4.32 -5.16 -18.81
C GLY A 145 4.99 -5.25 -17.44
N CYS A 146 6.32 -5.36 -17.36
CA CYS A 146 7.00 -5.40 -16.06
C CYS A 146 6.83 -4.06 -15.32
N PRO A 147 6.56 -4.08 -14.01
CA PRO A 147 6.44 -2.86 -13.22
C PRO A 147 7.79 -2.15 -13.08
N LYS A 148 7.76 -0.81 -13.08
CA LYS A 148 8.90 0.04 -12.77
C LYS A 148 8.92 0.32 -11.28
N ILE A 149 9.99 -0.11 -10.62
CA ILE A 149 10.20 0.15 -9.19
C ILE A 149 11.17 1.32 -9.04
N TYR A 150 10.67 2.40 -8.45
CA TYR A 150 11.48 3.58 -8.17
C TYR A 150 12.19 3.41 -6.83
N MET A 151 13.51 3.53 -6.86
CA MET A 151 14.36 3.26 -5.71
C MET A 151 15.25 4.46 -5.39
N THR A 152 15.68 4.57 -4.14
CA THR A 152 16.71 5.52 -3.72
C THR A 152 18.04 5.26 -4.44
N LYS A 153 18.97 6.21 -4.36
CA LYS A 153 20.36 5.98 -4.73
C LYS A 153 20.93 4.77 -3.98
N MET A 154 21.80 4.01 -4.65
CA MET A 154 22.47 2.87 -4.06
C MET A 154 23.43 3.32 -2.95
N LYS A 155 23.39 2.63 -1.81
CA LYS A 155 24.34 2.83 -0.71
C LYS A 155 25.62 1.99 -0.91
N PRO A 156 26.76 2.38 -0.33
CA PRO A 156 27.97 1.54 -0.34
C PRO A 156 27.71 0.17 0.28
N LYS A 157 28.28 -0.90 -0.32
CA LYS A 157 28.07 -2.30 0.12
C LYS A 157 28.39 -2.48 1.60
N GLN A 158 29.56 -2.00 2.05
CA GLN A 158 29.99 -2.14 3.45
C GLN A 158 29.03 -1.47 4.42
N LYS A 159 28.52 -0.28 4.08
CA LYS A 159 27.54 0.44 4.90
C LYS A 159 26.26 -0.37 5.10
N VAL A 160 25.80 -1.05 4.05
CA VAL A 160 24.60 -1.89 4.10
C VAL A 160 24.86 -3.15 4.92
N LEU A 161 25.99 -3.83 4.72
CA LEU A 161 26.37 -5.02 5.51
C LEU A 161 26.45 -4.69 7.02
N ASN A 162 27.07 -3.56 7.37
CA ASN A 162 27.14 -3.09 8.75
C ASN A 162 25.74 -2.79 9.33
N SER A 163 24.77 -2.36 8.51
CA SER A 163 23.42 -2.03 9.00
C SER A 163 22.51 -3.24 9.24
N ILE A 164 22.84 -4.41 8.67
CA ILE A 164 22.05 -5.64 8.80
C ILE A 164 22.61 -6.59 9.85
N THR A 165 23.59 -6.18 10.65
CA THR A 165 24.06 -6.99 11.79
C THR A 165 23.00 -7.02 12.89
N PRO A 166 22.88 -8.12 13.65
CA PRO A 166 21.90 -8.23 14.74
C PRO A 166 21.99 -7.05 15.73
N GLU A 167 23.20 -6.71 16.17
CA GLU A 167 23.46 -5.60 17.10
C GLU A 167 22.95 -4.25 16.59
N LYS A 168 23.16 -3.95 15.30
CA LYS A 168 22.70 -2.68 14.71
C LYS A 168 21.19 -2.68 14.49
N MET A 169 20.60 -3.79 14.08
CA MET A 169 19.15 -3.89 13.89
C MET A 169 18.37 -3.75 15.20
N LEU A 170 18.88 -4.26 16.32
CA LEU A 170 18.27 -4.13 17.64
C LEU A 170 18.18 -2.66 18.11
N LYS A 171 19.05 -1.78 17.61
CA LYS A 171 19.06 -0.35 17.94
C LYS A 171 18.21 0.52 16.99
N GLN A 172 17.66 -0.06 15.92
CA GLN A 172 16.86 0.67 14.93
C GLN A 172 15.39 0.77 15.34
N THR A 173 14.71 1.82 14.89
CA THR A 173 13.24 1.91 14.95
C THR A 173 12.58 0.81 14.09
N LEU A 174 11.27 0.63 14.24
CA LEU A 174 10.55 -0.52 13.67
C LEU A 174 10.70 -0.62 12.15
N TYR A 175 10.53 0.48 11.43
CA TYR A 175 10.57 0.49 9.96
C TYR A 175 11.96 0.14 9.39
N PRO A 176 13.06 0.84 9.74
CA PRO A 176 14.40 0.46 9.26
C PRO A 176 14.80 -0.96 9.66
N ARG A 177 14.38 -1.40 10.85
CA ARG A 177 14.64 -2.77 11.34
C ARG A 177 13.96 -3.82 10.47
N ASN A 178 12.68 -3.66 10.16
CA ASN A 178 11.93 -4.60 9.31
C ASN A 178 12.51 -4.69 7.90
N LEU A 179 12.90 -3.54 7.35
CA LEU A 179 13.53 -3.44 6.04
C LEU A 179 14.90 -4.13 5.98
N ASN A 180 15.71 -3.97 7.03
CA ASN A 180 17.00 -4.65 7.15
C ASN A 180 16.84 -6.16 7.39
N LYS A 181 15.82 -6.60 8.13
CA LYS A 181 15.48 -8.02 8.27
C LYS A 181 15.11 -8.65 6.92
N ALA A 182 14.23 -8.00 6.15
CA ALA A 182 13.84 -8.46 4.82
C ALA A 182 15.06 -8.53 3.88
N ARG A 183 15.89 -7.48 3.88
CA ARG A 183 17.15 -7.45 3.13
C ARG A 183 18.07 -8.59 3.53
N LYS A 184 18.28 -8.82 4.83
CA LYS A 184 19.16 -9.89 5.32
C LYS A 184 18.66 -11.26 4.87
N ARG A 185 17.35 -11.54 4.99
CA ARG A 185 16.75 -12.78 4.49
C ARG A 185 16.99 -12.99 2.99
N GLY A 186 16.80 -11.94 2.18
CA GLY A 186 17.09 -12.01 0.75
C GLY A 186 18.57 -12.25 0.44
N PHE A 187 19.46 -11.57 1.16
CA PHE A 187 20.90 -11.74 1.01
C PHE A 187 21.36 -13.15 1.41
N ASP A 188 20.92 -13.65 2.56
CA ASP A 188 21.27 -14.97 3.07
C ASP A 188 20.75 -16.09 2.14
N LYS A 189 19.56 -15.92 1.54
CA LYS A 189 18.95 -16.93 0.67
C LYS A 189 19.49 -16.92 -0.77
N TYR A 190 19.75 -15.74 -1.33
CA TYR A 190 20.04 -15.58 -2.77
C TYR A 190 21.43 -15.02 -3.06
N ASN A 191 22.24 -14.75 -2.02
CA ASN A 191 23.53 -14.06 -2.13
C ASN A 191 23.47 -12.72 -2.89
N ASN A 192 22.29 -12.07 -2.90
CA ASN A 192 22.05 -10.83 -3.60
C ASN A 192 21.74 -9.70 -2.61
N LEU A 193 22.65 -8.74 -2.48
CA LEU A 193 22.50 -7.63 -1.54
C LEU A 193 21.80 -6.44 -2.21
N VAL A 194 20.53 -6.22 -1.89
CA VAL A 194 19.78 -5.03 -2.32
C VAL A 194 20.31 -3.80 -1.58
N ARG A 195 20.92 -2.85 -2.30
CA ARG A 195 21.65 -1.70 -1.72
C ARG A 195 20.90 -0.37 -1.72
N ASN A 196 19.72 -0.35 -2.30
CA ASN A 196 18.78 0.77 -2.36
C ASN A 196 17.46 0.39 -1.68
N TYR A 197 16.52 1.34 -1.63
CA TYR A 197 15.21 1.18 -1.00
C TYR A 197 14.12 1.69 -1.93
N PRO A 198 12.92 1.09 -1.93
CA PRO A 198 11.77 1.72 -2.57
C PRO A 198 11.53 3.10 -1.96
N ILE A 199 11.23 4.08 -2.81
CA ILE A 199 10.81 5.40 -2.33
C ILE A 199 9.33 5.37 -1.91
N HIS A 200 8.88 6.37 -1.15
CA HIS A 200 7.47 6.54 -0.81
C HIS A 200 6.74 7.14 -2.02
N ASN A 201 6.25 6.29 -2.91
CA ASN A 201 5.56 6.65 -4.14
C ASN A 201 4.47 5.62 -4.49
N PRO A 202 3.57 5.92 -5.44
CA PRO A 202 2.67 4.91 -5.99
C PRO A 202 3.44 3.73 -6.59
N LYS A 203 3.03 2.51 -6.27
CA LYS A 203 3.75 1.29 -6.63
C LYS A 203 2.96 0.50 -7.67
N ALA A 204 3.59 0.23 -8.81
CA ALA A 204 3.02 -0.63 -9.83
C ALA A 204 3.32 -2.10 -9.52
N PHE A 205 2.35 -2.96 -9.80
CA PHE A 205 2.44 -4.39 -9.54
C PHE A 205 1.87 -5.20 -10.71
N ARG A 206 2.33 -6.44 -10.77
CA ARG A 206 1.67 -7.51 -11.52
C ARG A 206 1.15 -8.56 -10.54
N LYS A 207 -0.11 -8.94 -10.66
CA LYS A 207 -0.75 -9.93 -9.80
C LYS A 207 -0.01 -11.27 -9.85
N SER A 208 0.42 -11.70 -11.04
CA SER A 208 1.18 -12.94 -11.23
C SER A 208 2.58 -12.93 -10.61
N ASP A 209 3.16 -11.77 -10.29
CA ASP A 209 4.47 -11.72 -9.62
C ASP A 209 4.37 -11.97 -8.10
N ILE A 210 3.17 -11.85 -7.52
CA ILE A 210 2.91 -12.05 -6.09
C ILE A 210 2.47 -13.48 -5.80
N LEU A 211 1.80 -14.13 -6.75
CA LEU A 211 1.24 -15.48 -6.61
C LEU A 211 2.28 -16.61 -6.85
N LYS A 212 3.52 -16.28 -7.19
CA LYS A 212 4.63 -17.24 -7.40
C LYS A 212 5.31 -17.60 -6.08
#